data_AF-A0A0G1PQC1-F1
#
_entry.id   AF-A0A0G1PQC1-F1
#
_cell.length_a   1.000
_cell.length_b   1.000
_cell.length_c   1.000
_cell.angle_alpha   90.00
_cell.angle_beta   90.00
_cell.angle_gamma   90.00
#
_symmetry.space_group_name_H-M   'P 1'
#
loop_
_entity.id
_entity.type
_entity.pdbx_description
1 polymer ?
#
loop_
_entity_poly.entity_id
_entity_poly.type
_entity_poly.pdbx_seq_one_letter_code
_entity_poly.pdbx_strand_id
1 'polypeptide(L)'
;ASVDRWEVARKWLASKMRIVGLFDLPPNIFAETGVNTTIVVGYKPTDDELIKLNKNGYEVFVKDIQRIGYEVRTSNRVKFFNPVYKIDENNFEIVINDQGESVLDEEFTETINDFRKWALSQEETLKKLFLK
;
A
#
# COMPACT_ATOMS: atom_id res chain seq x y z
N ALA A 1 6.24 -14.90 -19.94
CA ALA A 1 5.65 -13.82 -20.74
C ALA A 1 6.74 -12.80 -21.06
N SER A 2 6.78 -12.26 -22.29
CA SER A 2 7.85 -11.33 -22.69
C SER A 2 7.72 -9.97 -21.99
N VAL A 3 8.86 -9.29 -21.82
CA VAL A 3 8.93 -7.94 -21.24
C VAL A 3 8.00 -6.98 -21.98
N ASP A 4 7.98 -7.05 -23.31
CA ASP A 4 7.15 -6.21 -24.17
C ASP A 4 5.66 -6.39 -23.88
N ARG A 5 5.21 -7.62 -23.64
CA ARG A 5 3.79 -7.90 -23.33
C ARG A 5 3.38 -7.24 -22.01
N TRP A 6 4.27 -7.25 -21.01
CA TRP A 6 4.00 -6.62 -19.72
C TRP A 6 4.03 -5.09 -19.80
N GLU A 7 4.91 -4.53 -20.61
CA GLU A 7 4.93 -3.10 -20.87
C GLU A 7 3.62 -2.63 -21.51
N VAL A 8 3.13 -3.35 -22.53
CA VAL A 8 1.85 -3.05 -23.18
C VAL A 8 0.69 -3.15 -22.19
N ALA A 9 0.68 -4.18 -21.33
CA ALA A 9 -0.35 -4.33 -20.31
C ALA A 9 -0.36 -3.16 -19.31
N ARG A 10 0.82 -2.70 -18.85
CA ARG A 10 0.94 -1.54 -17.95
C ARG A 10 0.48 -0.24 -18.63
N LYS A 11 0.89 -0.01 -19.88
CA LYS A 11 0.43 1.14 -20.68
C LYS A 11 -1.09 1.12 -20.85
N TRP A 12 -1.66 -0.05 -21.13
CA TRP A 12 -3.10 -0.21 -21.24
C TRP A 12 -3.80 0.11 -19.91
N LEU A 13 -3.32 -0.43 -18.79
CA LEU A 13 -3.89 -0.16 -17.47
C LEU A 13 -3.88 1.33 -17.14
N ALA A 14 -2.73 2.01 -17.32
CA ALA A 14 -2.60 3.45 -17.10
C ALA A 14 -3.47 4.29 -18.06
N SER A 15 -3.76 3.79 -19.27
CA SER A 15 -4.66 4.43 -20.22
C SER A 15 -6.15 4.25 -19.90
N LYS A 16 -6.49 3.35 -18.96
CA LYS A 16 -7.87 3.00 -18.60
C LYS A 16 -8.25 3.32 -17.15
N MET A 17 -7.26 3.54 -16.30
CA MET A 17 -7.42 3.76 -14.87
C MET A 17 -6.62 4.98 -14.43
N ARG A 18 -7.13 5.72 -13.44
CA ARG A 18 -6.32 6.64 -12.64
C ARG A 18 -5.67 5.83 -11.53
N ILE A 19 -4.37 5.57 -11.66
CA ILE A 19 -3.58 4.84 -10.67
C ILE A 19 -3.30 5.75 -9.49
N VAL A 20 -3.91 5.53 -8.35
CA VAL A 20 -3.83 6.40 -7.16
C VAL A 20 -2.58 6.12 -6.34
N GLY A 21 -2.29 4.85 -6.10
CA GLY A 21 -1.14 4.49 -5.27
C GLY A 21 -0.57 3.11 -5.53
N LEU A 22 0.70 2.95 -5.18
CA LEU A 22 1.48 1.74 -5.30
C LEU A 22 2.10 1.43 -3.94
N PHE A 23 1.85 0.23 -3.43
CA PHE A 23 2.39 -0.22 -2.15
C PHE A 23 3.20 -1.49 -2.38
N ASP A 24 4.52 -1.35 -2.32
CA ASP A 24 5.41 -2.50 -2.32
C ASP A 24 5.39 -3.11 -0.92
N LEU A 25 5.29 -4.44 -0.88
CA LEU A 25 5.23 -5.20 0.36
C LEU A 25 6.43 -6.15 0.46
N PRO A 26 6.85 -6.51 1.68
CA PRO A 26 7.95 -7.43 1.88
C PRO A 26 7.65 -8.80 1.23
N PRO A 27 8.67 -9.59 0.88
CA PRO A 27 8.46 -10.94 0.38
C PRO A 27 7.81 -11.84 1.45
N ASN A 28 7.14 -12.91 1.00
CA ASN A 28 6.58 -13.97 1.86
C ASN A 28 5.48 -13.54 2.85
N ILE A 29 4.92 -12.33 2.71
CA ILE A 29 3.81 -11.88 3.58
C ILE A 29 2.50 -12.62 3.30
N PHE A 30 2.31 -13.11 2.07
CA PHE A 30 1.13 -13.87 1.69
C PHE A 30 1.40 -15.37 1.84
N ALA A 31 0.38 -16.09 2.30
CA ALA A 31 0.47 -17.51 2.64
C ALA A 31 0.85 -18.42 1.46
N GLU A 32 0.87 -17.96 0.21
CA GLU A 32 0.98 -18.86 -0.95
C GLU A 32 2.15 -18.56 -1.90
N THR A 33 2.81 -17.40 -1.82
CA THR A 33 3.84 -17.06 -2.81
C THR A 33 5.05 -16.35 -2.18
N GLY A 34 6.27 -16.81 -2.51
CA GLY A 34 7.51 -16.15 -2.13
C GLY A 34 7.92 -15.02 -3.09
N VAL A 35 6.93 -14.38 -3.72
CA VAL A 35 7.15 -13.31 -4.69
C VAL A 35 6.98 -11.97 -4.03
N ASN A 36 7.76 -10.99 -4.47
CA ASN A 36 7.54 -9.59 -4.11
C ASN A 36 6.16 -9.18 -4.63
N THR A 37 5.35 -8.56 -3.77
CA THR A 37 3.98 -8.19 -4.11
C THR A 37 3.83 -6.68 -4.04
N THR A 38 3.24 -6.10 -5.08
CA THR A 38 2.84 -4.70 -5.12
C THR A 38 1.32 -4.61 -5.17
N ILE A 39 0.72 -3.85 -4.26
CA ILE A 39 -0.68 -3.48 -4.35
C ILE A 39 -0.81 -2.24 -5.24
N VAL A 40 -1.63 -2.34 -6.28
CA VAL A 40 -2.00 -1.20 -7.13
C VAL A 40 -3.41 -0.75 -6.76
N VAL A 41 -3.52 0.51 -6.31
CA VAL A 41 -4.79 1.16 -6.01
C VAL A 41 -5.11 2.13 -7.13
N GLY A 42 -6.32 2.09 -7.66
CA GLY A 42 -6.77 3.02 -8.68
C GLY A 42 -8.28 3.02 -8.82
N TYR A 43 -8.79 4.00 -9.54
CA TYR A 43 -10.21 4.08 -9.88
C TYR A 43 -10.40 4.33 -11.37
N LYS A 44 -11.61 4.07 -11.86
CA LYS A 44 -11.99 4.32 -13.24
C LYS A 44 -12.70 5.68 -13.34
N PRO A 45 -12.02 6.76 -13.75
CA PRO A 45 -12.67 8.04 -14.05
C PRO A 45 -13.54 7.95 -15.30
N THR A 46 -14.25 9.03 -15.64
CA THR A 46 -14.84 9.18 -16.97
C THR A 46 -13.74 9.32 -18.02
N ASP A 47 -14.06 9.03 -19.28
CA ASP A 47 -13.07 9.10 -20.37
C ASP A 47 -12.50 10.52 -20.52
N ASP A 48 -13.33 11.56 -20.41
CA ASP A 48 -12.90 12.96 -20.48
C ASP A 48 -11.97 13.37 -19.33
N GLU A 49 -12.30 12.95 -18.10
CA GLU A 49 -11.43 13.17 -16.94
C GLU A 49 -10.09 12.45 -17.12
N LEU A 50 -10.10 11.21 -17.61
CA LEU A 50 -8.90 10.43 -17.82
C LEU A 50 -7.97 11.05 -18.85
N ILE A 51 -8.54 11.54 -19.97
CA ILE A 51 -7.78 12.24 -21.02
C ILE A 51 -7.11 13.49 -20.43
N LYS A 52 -7.84 14.28 -19.63
CA LYS A 52 -7.31 15.47 -18.98
C LYS A 52 -6.20 15.12 -17.98
N LEU A 53 -6.41 14.11 -17.13
CA LEU A 53 -5.43 13.64 -16.16
C LEU A 53 -4.15 13.16 -16.85
N ASN A 54 -4.27 12.32 -17.89
CA ASN A 54 -3.12 11.81 -18.63
C ASN A 54 -2.36 12.92 -19.38
N LYS A 55 -3.07 13.91 -19.93
CA LYS A 55 -2.45 15.05 -20.62
C LYS A 55 -1.65 15.95 -19.68
N ASN A 56 -2.18 16.20 -18.49
CA ASN A 56 -1.55 17.08 -17.51
C ASN A 56 -0.44 16.38 -16.72
N GLY A 57 -0.43 15.05 -16.71
CA GLY A 57 0.30 14.27 -15.73
C GLY A 57 -0.41 14.32 -14.38
N TYR A 58 -0.33 13.22 -13.64
CA TYR A 58 -0.85 13.14 -12.28
C TYR A 58 0.18 12.44 -11.40
N GLU A 59 0.12 12.73 -10.10
CA GLU A 59 1.01 12.12 -9.11
C GLU A 59 0.48 10.77 -8.65
N VAL A 60 1.36 9.84 -8.32
CA VAL A 60 0.99 8.53 -7.75
C VAL A 60 1.60 8.44 -6.36
N PHE A 61 0.79 8.07 -5.36
CA PHE A 61 1.29 7.85 -4.01
C PHE A 61 2.03 6.52 -3.95
N VAL A 62 3.34 6.55 -3.71
CA VAL A 62 4.16 5.34 -3.67
C VAL A 62 4.70 5.15 -2.27
N LYS A 63 4.56 3.93 -1.73
CA LYS A 63 5.14 3.55 -0.45
C LYS A 63 5.75 2.16 -0.55
N ASP A 64 6.97 2.05 -0.04
CA ASP A 64 7.63 0.77 0.20
C ASP A 64 7.42 0.43 1.67
N ILE A 65 6.59 -0.59 1.94
CA ILE A 65 6.24 -1.01 3.29
C ILE A 65 7.23 -2.08 3.72
N GLN A 66 7.92 -1.83 4.83
CA GLN A 66 8.91 -2.78 5.36
C GLN A 66 8.40 -3.51 6.59
N ARG A 67 7.58 -2.85 7.41
CA ARG A 67 7.02 -3.41 8.65
C ARG A 67 5.51 -3.52 8.55
N ILE A 68 5.01 -4.73 8.73
CA ILE A 68 3.61 -5.10 8.48
C ILE A 68 2.85 -5.51 9.76
N GLY A 69 3.51 -5.50 10.92
CA GLY A 69 2.90 -5.85 12.20
C GLY A 69 2.78 -7.34 12.49
N TYR A 70 3.28 -8.21 11.62
CA TYR A 70 3.33 -9.65 11.86
C TYR A 70 4.46 -10.33 11.09
N GLU A 71 4.81 -11.54 11.52
CA GLU A 71 5.68 -12.46 10.80
C GLU A 71 4.91 -13.74 10.42
N VAL A 72 5.27 -14.33 9.29
CA VAL A 72 4.67 -15.59 8.83
C VAL A 72 5.55 -16.75 9.27
N ARG A 73 5.03 -17.61 10.15
CA ARG A 73 5.71 -18.83 10.60
C ARG A 73 5.01 -20.06 10.06
N THR A 74 5.76 -21.03 9.55
CA THR A 74 5.20 -22.31 9.10
C THR A 74 5.50 -23.38 10.13
N SER A 75 4.48 -24.03 10.68
CA SER A 75 4.61 -25.19 11.57
C SER A 75 3.67 -26.30 11.09
N ASN A 76 4.17 -27.53 10.98
CA ASN A 76 3.39 -28.68 10.50
C ASN A 76 2.64 -28.45 9.16
N ARG A 77 3.26 -27.73 8.22
CA ARG A 77 2.67 -27.31 6.92
C ARG A 77 1.47 -26.37 7.03
N VAL A 78 1.21 -25.82 8.22
CA VAL A 78 0.22 -24.78 8.48
C VAL A 78 0.96 -23.46 8.68
N LYS A 79 0.50 -22.39 8.02
CA LYS A 79 1.04 -21.05 8.21
C LYS A 79 0.31 -20.34 9.34
N PHE A 80 1.08 -19.70 10.21
CA PHE A 80 0.66 -18.90 11.34
C PHE A 80 1.13 -17.46 11.11
N PHE A 81 0.29 -16.52 11.52
CA PHE A 81 0.58 -15.10 11.50
C PHE A 81 0.81 -14.67 12.94
N ASN A 82 2.06 -14.41 13.29
CA ASN A 82 2.46 -14.05 14.64
C ASN A 82 2.60 -12.53 14.72
N PRO A 83 1.85 -11.83 15.59
CA PRO A 83 1.97 -10.38 15.69
C PRO A 83 3.39 -10.00 16.13
N VAL A 84 3.92 -8.93 15.52
CA VAL A 84 5.18 -8.30 15.91
C VAL A 84 4.81 -6.96 16.51
N TYR A 85 5.24 -6.73 17.75
CA TYR A 85 4.93 -5.52 18.50
C TYR A 85 6.09 -4.54 18.47
N LYS A 86 5.76 -3.25 18.50
CA LYS A 86 6.72 -2.16 18.54
C LYS A 86 7.45 -2.16 19.89
N ILE A 87 8.76 -2.06 19.84
CA ILE A 87 9.64 -1.99 21.02
C ILE A 87 10.15 -0.56 21.15
N ASP A 88 10.11 0.01 22.36
CA ASP A 88 10.75 1.29 22.66
C ASP A 88 12.28 1.08 22.79
N GLU A 89 13.06 1.77 21.97
CA GLU A 89 14.52 1.61 21.90
C GLU A 89 15.24 2.06 23.17
N ASN A 90 14.60 2.83 24.04
CA ASN A 90 15.22 3.37 25.25
C ASN A 90 15.14 2.39 26.43
N ASN A 91 14.04 1.66 26.57
CA ASN A 91 13.78 0.76 27.70
C ASN A 91 13.56 -0.71 27.29
N PHE A 92 13.49 -1.00 25.98
CA PHE A 92 13.27 -2.33 25.40
C PHE A 92 11.91 -2.97 25.79
N GLU A 93 10.94 -2.17 26.22
CA GLU A 93 9.59 -2.63 26.51
C GLU A 93 8.67 -2.52 25.28
N ILE A 94 7.60 -3.30 25.28
CA ILE A 94 6.56 -3.20 24.24
C ILE A 94 5.81 -1.89 24.43
N VAL A 95 5.66 -1.14 23.35
CA VAL A 95 4.88 0.10 23.35
C VAL A 95 3.40 -0.25 23.57
N ILE A 96 2.79 0.36 24.58
CA ILE A 96 1.36 0.26 24.89
C ILE A 96 0.69 1.58 24.55
N ASN A 97 -0.46 1.54 23.86
CA ASN A 97 -1.25 2.72 23.55
C ASN A 97 -2.08 3.21 24.76
N ASP A 98 -2.74 4.36 24.62
CA ASP A 98 -3.57 4.95 25.68
C ASP A 98 -4.76 4.06 26.10
N GLN A 99 -5.11 3.07 25.28
CA GLN A 99 -6.17 2.10 25.54
C GLN A 99 -5.65 0.84 26.28
N GLY A 100 -4.35 0.75 26.56
CA GLY A 100 -3.74 -0.41 27.23
C GLY A 100 -3.42 -1.57 26.29
N GLU A 101 -3.43 -1.36 24.97
CA GLU A 101 -3.16 -2.38 23.96
C GLU A 101 -1.72 -2.29 23.43
N SER A 102 -1.12 -3.44 23.14
CA SER A 102 0.21 -3.49 22.52
C SER A 102 0.18 -2.99 21.08
N VAL A 103 1.04 -2.02 20.77
CA VAL A 103 1.15 -1.42 19.44
C VAL A 103 1.91 -2.36 18.51
N LEU A 104 1.36 -2.63 17.32
CA LEU A 104 2.04 -3.43 16.30
C LEU A 104 3.22 -2.65 15.71
N ASP A 105 4.27 -3.38 15.35
CA ASP A 105 5.39 -2.83 14.57
C ASP A 105 5.02 -2.81 13.09
N GLU A 106 4.33 -1.75 12.68
CA GLU A 106 3.74 -1.61 11.35
C GLU A 106 3.87 -0.17 10.82
N GLU A 107 3.79 -0.01 9.49
CA GLU A 107 3.91 1.29 8.80
C GLU A 107 2.59 1.80 8.20
N PHE A 108 1.51 1.01 8.21
CA PHE A 108 0.22 1.37 7.65
C PHE A 108 -0.42 2.56 8.37
N THR A 109 -0.35 2.66 9.70
CA THR A 109 -0.94 3.80 10.43
C THR A 109 -0.32 5.12 9.99
N GLU A 110 1.01 5.20 9.90
CA GLU A 110 1.70 6.38 9.39
C GLU A 110 1.38 6.61 7.91
N THR A 111 1.41 5.55 7.11
CA THR A 111 1.12 5.61 5.67
C THR A 111 -0.28 6.15 5.38
N ILE A 112 -1.30 5.82 6.19
CA ILE A 112 -2.65 6.38 6.05
C ILE A 112 -2.63 7.90 6.29
N ASN A 113 -1.88 8.37 7.29
CA ASN A 113 -1.77 9.80 7.56
C ASN A 113 -1.05 10.55 6.43
N ASP A 114 0.04 9.97 5.91
CA ASP A 114 0.77 10.51 4.77
C ASP A 114 -0.10 10.55 3.51
N PHE A 115 -0.81 9.46 3.23
CA PHE A 115 -1.75 9.38 2.11
C PHE A 115 -2.84 10.44 2.22
N ARG A 116 -3.41 10.66 3.42
CA ARG A 116 -4.44 11.68 3.62
C ARG A 116 -3.90 13.08 3.35
N LYS A 117 -2.71 13.40 3.83
CA LYS A 117 -2.04 14.70 3.56
C LYS A 117 -1.78 14.88 2.07
N TRP A 118 -1.23 13.85 1.41
CA TRP A 118 -0.98 13.87 -0.02
C TRP A 118 -2.28 14.06 -0.82
N ALA A 119 -3.32 13.30 -0.52
CA ALA A 119 -4.60 13.32 -1.24
C ALA A 119 -5.29 14.70 -1.21
N LEU A 120 -5.06 15.53 -0.17
CA LEU A 120 -5.59 16.89 -0.10
C LEU A 120 -5.06 17.81 -1.23
N SER A 121 -3.90 17.50 -1.80
CA SER A 121 -3.30 18.24 -2.92
C SER A 121 -3.80 17.81 -4.31
N GLN A 122 -4.54 16.70 -4.39
CA GLN A 122 -4.92 16.06 -5.66
C GLN A 122 -6.26 16.60 -6.21
N GLU A 123 -6.76 16.01 -7.29
CA GLU A 123 -8.05 16.35 -7.90
C GLU A 123 -9.25 16.10 -6.97
N GLU A 124 -10.31 16.90 -7.12
CA GLU A 124 -11.52 16.81 -6.27
C GLU A 124 -12.18 15.43 -6.31
N THR A 125 -12.14 14.76 -7.46
CA THR A 125 -12.68 13.40 -7.60
C THR A 125 -11.94 12.41 -6.69
N LEU A 126 -10.60 12.50 -6.62
CA LEU A 126 -9.80 11.66 -5.73
C LEU A 126 -10.11 11.96 -4.25
N LYS A 127 -10.15 13.24 -3.87
CA LYS A 127 -10.50 13.62 -2.48
C LYS A 127 -11.86 13.04 -2.06
N LYS A 128 -12.88 13.17 -2.91
CA LYS A 128 -14.22 12.65 -2.64
C LYS A 128 -14.27 11.14 -2.50
N LEU A 129 -13.40 10.41 -3.22
CA LEU A 129 -13.35 8.96 -3.17
C LEU A 129 -12.59 8.44 -1.95
N PHE A 130 -11.53 9.13 -1.52
CA PHE A 130 -10.54 8.57 -0.58
C PHE A 130 -10.40 9.31 0.77
N LEU A 131 -10.99 10.50 0.94
CA LEU A 131 -10.89 11.31 2.17
C LEU A 131 -12.20 11.41 2.97
N LYS A 132 -13.11 10.45 2.80
CA LYS A 132 -14.35 10.39 3.57
C LYS A 132 -14.12 10.05 5.04
#